data_AF-A0A2Z4YRQ1-F1
#
_entry.id   AF-A0A2Z4YRQ1-F1
#
_cell.length_a   1.000
_cell.length_b   1.000
_cell.length_c   1.000
_cell.angle_alpha   90.00
_cell.angle_beta   90.00
_cell.angle_gamma   90.00
#
_symmetry.space_group_name_H-M   'P 1'
#
loop_
_entity.id
_entity.type
_entity.pdbx_description
1 polymer ?
#
loop_
_entity_poly.entity_id
_entity_poly.type
_entity_poly.pdbx_seq_one_letter_code
_entity_poly.pdbx_strand_id
1 'polypeptide(L)'
;MGEIRHLLHRNFSKSGHLERIVAAAKADAGFWLMVKEREMERQAIGAEVDLEGDGEDAIDKSAPASLTPTITELADDLVSRMFGTCSPEVLVIIQQALLDAARVELSGVR
;
A
#
# COMPACT_ATOMS: atom_id res chain seq x y z
N MET A 1 -16.00 14.90 29.19
CA MET A 1 -15.60 13.82 28.28
C MET A 1 -15.00 14.49 27.07
N GLY A 2 -13.67 14.43 26.91
CA GLY A 2 -12.96 15.17 25.87
C GLY A 2 -13.10 14.48 24.51
N GLU A 3 -13.57 15.22 23.53
CA GLU A 3 -13.77 14.73 22.16
C GLU A 3 -12.42 14.72 21.43
N ILE A 4 -11.73 13.57 21.43
CA ILE A 4 -10.57 13.36 20.55
C ILE A 4 -11.10 12.83 19.23
N ARG A 5 -11.54 13.72 18.35
CA ARG A 5 -11.90 13.37 16.98
C ARG A 5 -11.30 14.40 16.04
N HIS A 6 -10.61 13.93 15.00
CA HIS A 6 -10.20 14.67 13.79
C HIS A 6 -8.83 15.37 13.71
N LEU A 7 -7.83 15.04 14.55
CA LEU A 7 -6.47 15.57 14.31
C LEU A 7 -5.66 14.83 13.23
N LEU A 8 -6.03 13.61 12.84
CA LEU A 8 -5.31 12.85 11.82
C LEU A 8 -5.52 13.41 10.40
N HIS A 9 -6.75 13.75 10.03
CA HIS A 9 -7.09 14.20 8.67
C HIS A 9 -6.33 15.48 8.25
N ARG A 10 -6.06 16.39 9.20
CA ARG A 10 -5.35 17.65 8.93
C ARG A 10 -3.83 17.47 8.77
N ASN A 11 -3.25 16.42 9.34
CA ASN A 11 -1.81 16.18 9.24
C ASN A 11 -1.43 15.53 7.90
N PHE A 12 -2.23 14.59 7.40
CA PHE A 12 -1.96 13.90 6.13
C PHE A 12 -2.15 14.77 4.87
N SER A 13 -2.90 15.87 4.95
CA SER A 13 -3.14 16.78 3.82
C SER A 13 -1.88 17.50 3.29
N LYS A 14 -0.76 17.48 4.04
CA LYS A 14 0.53 17.98 3.54
C LYS A 14 1.24 16.88 2.77
N SER A 15 1.45 17.09 1.46
CA SER A 15 2.15 16.18 0.53
C SER A 15 3.40 15.50 1.10
N GLY A 16 4.17 16.19 1.94
CA GLY A 16 5.39 15.65 2.56
C GLY A 16 5.19 14.50 3.55
N HIS A 17 3.98 14.25 4.08
CA HIS A 17 3.75 13.10 4.98
C HIS A 17 3.71 11.78 4.23
N LEU A 18 3.09 11.76 3.05
CA LEU A 18 3.02 10.56 2.23
C LEU A 18 4.41 10.16 1.74
N GLU A 19 5.20 11.13 1.29
CA GLU A 19 6.61 10.91 0.92
C GLU A 19 7.42 10.37 2.09
N ARG A 20 7.21 10.89 3.31
CA ARG A 20 7.89 10.40 4.51
C ARG A 20 7.50 8.97 4.88
N ILE A 21 6.25 8.58 4.65
CA ILE A 21 5.77 7.21 4.86
C ILE A 21 6.41 6.26 3.85
N VAL A 22 6.41 6.63 2.57
CA VAL A 22 7.08 5.85 1.52
C VAL A 22 8.58 5.76 1.79
N ALA A 23 9.23 6.84 2.22
CA ALA A 23 10.64 6.83 2.59
C ALA A 23 10.92 5.92 3.80
N ALA A 24 10.04 5.92 4.80
CA ALA A 24 10.15 5.03 5.95
C ALA A 24 9.97 3.56 5.54
N ALA A 25 9.01 3.25 4.67
CA ALA A 25 8.83 1.92 4.10
C ALA A 25 10.10 1.45 3.37
N LYS A 26 10.69 2.31 2.54
CA LYS A 26 11.93 2.02 1.79
C LYS A 26 13.15 1.82 2.68
N ALA A 27 13.19 2.48 3.84
CA ALA A 27 14.31 2.36 4.79
C ALA A 27 14.34 0.98 5.49
N ASP A 28 13.20 0.31 5.60
CA ASP A 28 13.09 -1.07 6.09
C ASP A 28 13.11 -2.03 4.91
N ALA A 29 14.29 -2.60 4.63
CA ALA A 29 14.49 -3.46 3.46
C ALA A 29 13.59 -4.70 3.44
N GLY A 30 13.28 -5.26 4.63
CA GLY A 30 12.38 -6.41 4.74
C GLY A 30 10.94 -6.02 4.42
N PHE A 31 10.48 -4.89 4.97
CA PHE A 31 9.17 -4.34 4.66
C PHE A 31 9.03 -3.98 3.18
N TRP A 32 10.03 -3.31 2.61
CA TRP A 32 10.00 -2.87 1.22
C TRP A 32 9.96 -4.04 0.23
N LEU A 33 10.64 -5.15 0.55
CA LEU A 33 10.57 -6.37 -0.25
C LEU A 33 9.13 -6.90 -0.31
N MET A 34 8.44 -6.98 0.83
CA MET A 34 7.05 -7.43 0.88
C MET A 34 6.10 -6.53 0.07
N VAL A 35 6.32 -5.20 0.10
CA VAL A 35 5.54 -4.26 -0.73
C VAL A 35 5.78 -4.51 -2.23
N LYS A 36 7.03 -4.75 -2.64
CA LYS A 36 7.35 -5.07 -4.04
C LYS A 36 6.73 -6.39 -4.49
N GLU A 37 6.76 -7.41 -3.65
CA GLU A 37 6.10 -8.69 -3.91
C GLU A 37 4.61 -8.49 -4.18
N ARG A 38 3.92 -7.65 -3.39
CA ARG A 38 2.50 -7.32 -3.63
C ARG A 38 2.25 -6.60 -4.94
N GLU A 39 3.11 -5.66 -5.33
CA GLU A 39 2.96 -5.00 -6.64
C GLU A 39 3.26 -5.97 -7.80
N MET A 40 4.21 -6.90 -7.65
CA MET A 40 4.46 -7.95 -8.64
C MET A 40 3.27 -8.91 -8.77
N GLU A 41 2.69 -9.36 -7.67
CA GLU A 41 1.48 -10.20 -7.70
C GLU A 41 0.31 -9.45 -8.35
N ARG A 42 0.09 -8.18 -8.00
CA ARG A 42 -0.93 -7.33 -8.63
C ARG A 42 -0.72 -7.21 -10.14
N GLN A 43 0.53 -7.05 -10.58
CA GLN A 43 0.87 -7.00 -12.01
C GLN A 43 0.66 -8.35 -12.69
N ALA A 44 0.99 -9.47 -12.04
CA ALA A 44 0.77 -10.80 -12.57
C ALA A 44 -0.73 -11.08 -12.76
N ILE A 45 -1.55 -10.79 -11.76
CA ILE A 45 -3.02 -10.91 -11.85
C ILE A 45 -3.56 -9.99 -12.94
N GLY A 46 -3.12 -8.72 -12.99
CA GLY A 46 -3.54 -7.79 -14.03
C GLY A 46 -3.19 -8.27 -15.44
N ALA A 47 -2.00 -8.86 -15.62
CA ALA A 47 -1.58 -9.43 -16.90
C ALA A 47 -2.35 -10.71 -17.28
N GLU A 48 -2.76 -11.52 -16.31
CA GLU A 48 -3.63 -12.68 -16.53
C GLU A 48 -5.06 -12.23 -16.91
N VAL A 49 -5.60 -11.18 -16.27
CA VAL A 49 -6.91 -10.60 -16.61
C VAL A 49 -6.90 -9.88 -17.96
N ASP A 50 -5.81 -9.20 -18.34
CA ASP A 50 -5.68 -8.62 -19.69
C ASP A 50 -5.61 -9.70 -20.79
N LEU A 51 -5.27 -10.96 -20.45
CA LEU A 51 -5.34 -12.11 -21.34
C LEU A 51 -6.75 -12.75 -21.41
N GLU A 52 -7.58 -12.55 -20.38
CA GLU A 52 -8.96 -13.04 -20.27
C GLU A 52 -9.91 -11.85 -20.04
N GLY A 53 -10.29 -11.17 -21.11
CA GLY A 53 -11.02 -9.89 -21.03
C GLY A 53 -12.24 -9.84 -20.07
N ASP A 54 -12.43 -8.63 -19.54
CA ASP A 54 -13.56 -8.09 -18.76
C ASP A 54 -13.69 -8.57 -17.30
N GLY A 55 -13.53 -7.65 -16.35
CA GLY A 55 -13.81 -7.92 -14.93
C GLY A 55 -13.09 -7.02 -13.93
N GLU A 56 -13.42 -5.73 -13.94
CA GLU A 56 -12.94 -4.69 -13.01
C GLU A 56 -13.46 -4.87 -11.56
N ASP A 57 -13.30 -6.03 -10.91
CA ASP A 57 -13.65 -6.14 -9.46
C ASP A 57 -13.06 -7.35 -8.71
N ALA A 58 -12.12 -8.09 -9.30
CA ALA A 58 -11.66 -9.38 -8.74
C ALA A 58 -10.28 -9.37 -8.06
N ILE A 59 -9.63 -8.20 -7.96
CA ILE A 59 -8.23 -8.09 -7.53
C ILE A 59 -7.97 -8.56 -6.09
N ASP A 60 -8.99 -8.64 -5.23
CA ASP A 60 -8.82 -9.03 -3.82
C ASP A 60 -9.29 -10.46 -3.49
N LYS A 61 -9.94 -11.17 -4.44
CA LYS A 61 -10.62 -12.45 -4.14
C LYS A 61 -9.91 -13.70 -4.64
N SER A 62 -8.89 -13.57 -5.48
CA SER A 62 -8.36 -14.72 -6.25
C SER A 62 -6.83 -14.79 -6.31
N ALA A 63 -6.12 -14.52 -5.21
CA ALA A 63 -4.68 -14.82 -5.14
C ALA A 63 -4.45 -16.20 -4.48
N PRO A 64 -3.79 -17.16 -5.17
CA PRO A 64 -3.47 -18.47 -4.60
C PRO A 64 -2.37 -18.32 -3.55
N ALA A 65 -2.61 -18.82 -2.33
CA ALA A 65 -1.67 -18.87 -1.22
C ALA A 65 -0.80 -17.61 -1.07
N SER A 66 -1.46 -16.47 -0.79
CA SER A 66 -0.78 -15.18 -0.58
C SER A 66 0.36 -15.32 0.43
N LEU A 67 1.54 -14.80 0.08
CA LEU A 67 2.70 -14.70 0.96
C LEU A 67 2.43 -13.73 2.13
N THR A 68 1.43 -13.98 2.98
CA THR A 68 1.03 -13.14 4.13
C THR A 68 2.16 -12.26 4.65
N PRO A 69 2.04 -10.91 4.67
CA PRO A 69 0.80 -10.11 4.78
C PRO A 69 0.35 -9.37 3.49
N THR A 70 -0.94 -9.00 3.44
CA THR A 70 -1.59 -8.19 2.39
C THR A 70 -1.08 -6.73 2.37
N ILE A 71 -1.31 -5.99 1.27
CA ILE A 71 -0.93 -4.57 1.21
C ILE A 71 -1.65 -3.71 2.25
N THR A 72 -2.89 -4.06 2.59
CA THR A 72 -3.67 -3.40 3.64
C THR A 72 -3.02 -3.59 5.01
N GLU A 73 -2.64 -4.82 5.35
CA GLU A 73 -1.94 -5.14 6.60
C GLU A 73 -0.58 -4.47 6.67
N LEU A 74 0.18 -4.45 5.56
CA LEU A 74 1.47 -3.77 5.49
C LEU A 74 1.32 -2.25 5.73
N ALA A 75 0.36 -1.62 5.06
CA ALA A 75 0.11 -0.19 5.23
C ALA A 75 -0.37 0.13 6.66
N ASP A 76 -1.23 -0.71 7.24
CA ASP A 76 -1.77 -0.48 8.58
C ASP A 76 -0.70 -0.63 9.66
N ASP A 77 0.16 -1.66 9.55
CA ASP A 77 1.29 -1.86 10.45
C ASP A 77 2.31 -0.72 10.35
N LEU A 78 2.66 -0.28 9.14
CA LEU A 78 3.57 0.84 8.93
C LEU A 78 3.04 2.14 9.57
N VAL A 79 1.77 2.45 9.33
CA VAL A 79 1.16 3.68 9.87
C VAL A 79 0.97 3.57 11.38
N SER A 80 0.58 2.40 11.89
CA SER A 80 0.48 2.11 13.31
C SER A 80 1.80 2.35 14.04
N ARG A 81 2.92 1.93 13.44
CA ARG A 81 4.27 2.18 13.99
C ARG A 81 4.66 3.65 13.98
N MET A 82 4.24 4.43 12.97
CA MET A 82 4.66 5.82 12.80
C MET A 82 3.76 6.87 13.48
N PHE A 83 2.44 6.68 13.39
CA PHE A 83 1.42 7.67 13.75
C PHE A 83 0.31 7.10 14.65
N GLY A 84 0.32 5.79 14.92
CA GLY A 84 -0.78 5.10 15.59
C GLY A 84 -1.92 4.80 14.62
N THR A 85 -3.17 4.89 15.08
CA THR A 85 -4.32 4.47 14.28
C THR A 85 -4.58 5.40 13.09
N CYS A 86 -4.84 4.80 11.92
CA CYS A 86 -5.17 5.50 10.69
C CYS A 86 -6.67 5.39 10.37
N SER A 87 -7.23 6.38 9.68
CA SER A 87 -8.58 6.23 9.08
C SER A 87 -8.49 5.32 7.85
N PRO A 88 -9.47 4.45 7.58
CA PRO A 88 -9.51 3.60 6.39
C PRO A 88 -9.31 4.38 5.07
N GLU A 89 -9.88 5.58 4.96
CA GLU A 89 -9.73 6.45 3.77
C GLU A 89 -8.28 6.85 3.52
N VAL A 90 -7.53 7.16 4.59
CA VAL A 90 -6.12 7.54 4.51
C VAL A 90 -5.26 6.31 4.24
N LEU A 91 -5.66 5.16 4.78
CA LEU A 91 -4.97 3.90 4.56
C LEU A 91 -4.95 3.51 3.07
N VAL A 92 -6.07 3.68 2.36
CA VAL A 92 -6.15 3.43 0.90
C VAL A 92 -5.17 4.31 0.12
N ILE A 93 -5.05 5.60 0.47
CA ILE A 93 -4.10 6.52 -0.17
C ILE A 93 -2.66 6.04 0.04
N ILE A 94 -2.34 5.54 1.23
CA ILE A 94 -1.01 5.04 1.57
C ILE A 94 -0.70 3.74 0.82
N GLN A 95 -1.65 2.81 0.76
CA GLN A 95 -1.52 1.58 -0.02
C GLN A 95 -1.18 1.91 -1.48
N GLN A 96 -1.94 2.82 -2.10
CA GLN A 96 -1.71 3.24 -3.48
C GLN A 96 -0.32 3.86 -3.66
N ALA A 97 0.10 4.74 -2.75
CA ALA A 97 1.42 5.37 -2.81
C ALA A 97 2.58 4.38 -2.68
N LEU A 98 2.42 3.35 -1.84
CA LEU A 98 3.40 2.26 -1.70
C LEU A 98 3.50 1.43 -2.99
N LEU A 99 2.36 1.05 -3.56
CA LEU A 99 2.31 0.29 -4.82
C LEU A 99 2.88 1.10 -5.99
N ASP A 100 2.55 2.38 -6.10
CA ASP A 100 3.08 3.25 -7.17
C ASP A 100 4.60 3.43 -7.03
N ALA A 101 5.10 3.63 -5.82
CA ALA A 101 6.53 3.73 -5.57
C ALA A 101 7.27 2.42 -5.86
N ALA A 102 6.67 1.27 -5.53
CA ALA A 102 7.21 -0.05 -5.86
C ALA A 102 7.22 -0.29 -7.38
N ARG A 103 6.12 0.07 -8.08
CA ARG A 103 6.00 -0.02 -9.53
C ARG A 103 7.09 0.77 -10.25
N VAL A 104 7.34 2.01 -9.83
CA VAL A 104 8.38 2.87 -10.42
C VAL A 104 9.77 2.24 -10.25
N GLU A 105 10.06 1.65 -9.09
CA GLU A 105 11.34 0.96 -8.90
C GLU A 105 11.45 -0.32 -9.71
N LEU A 106 10.38 -1.12 -9.79
CA LEU A 106 10.37 -2.37 -10.56
C LEU A 106 10.46 -2.12 -12.08
N SER A 107 9.87 -1.03 -12.59
CA SER A 107 9.94 -0.66 -14.00
C SER A 107 11.29 -0.08 -14.40
N GLY A 108 12.01 0.56 -13.46
CA GLY A 108 13.37 1.07 -13.67
C GLY A 108 14.49 0.02 -13.64
N VAL A 109 14.16 -1.23 -13.28
CA VAL A 109 15.12 -2.37 -13.22
C VAL A 109 15.12 -3.21 -14.52
N ARG A 110 14.39 -2.78 -15.56
CA ARG A 110 14.32 -3.47 -16.85
C ARG A 110 15.53 -3.24 -17.76
#